data_AF-A0A957WGV7-F1
#
_entry.id   AF-A0A957WGV7-F1
#
_cell.length_a   1.000
_cell.length_b   1.000
_cell.length_c   1.000
_cell.angle_alpha   90.00
_cell.angle_beta   90.00
_cell.angle_gamma   90.00
#
_symmetry.space_group_name_H-M   'P 1'
#
loop_
_entity.id
_entity.type
_entity.pdbx_description
1 polymer ?
#
loop_
_entity_poly.entity_id
_entity_poly.type
_entity_poly.pdbx_seq_one_letter_code
_entity_poly.pdbx_strand_id
1 'polypeptide(L)'
;MAEQLSQLSGLAVYPASITAADGSLYFLGQRGDLKFLGVVTGAATTPFEGQNSEIAIEGQTFHLTIGPTTAANAAALRDRLPFLVARPLGLKKSAGCGDRLGLATPGHVRAIRHSTMAPIFAQQSMRENARTGRTPQGVMDDAMWGVFQEGWRGGFGADADHLKT
;
A
#
# COMPACT_ATOMS: atom_id res chain seq x y z
N MET A 1 -6.78 18.30 -4.85
CA MET A 1 -6.58 16.91 -5.29
C MET A 1 -7.27 15.90 -4.36
N ALA A 2 -6.81 15.71 -3.11
CA ALA A 2 -7.39 14.69 -2.22
C ALA A 2 -8.91 14.86 -1.98
N GLU A 3 -9.36 16.08 -1.71
CA GLU A 3 -10.79 16.39 -1.51
C GLU A 3 -11.65 16.07 -2.74
N GLN A 4 -11.16 16.44 -3.92
CA GLN A 4 -11.83 16.12 -5.19
C GLN A 4 -11.90 14.61 -5.42
N LEU A 5 -10.81 13.87 -5.17
CA LEU A 5 -10.81 12.41 -5.25
C LEU A 5 -11.76 11.79 -4.21
N SER A 6 -11.86 12.36 -3.01
CA SER A 6 -12.82 11.95 -2.00
C SER A 6 -14.27 12.11 -2.46
N GLN A 7 -14.60 13.25 -3.07
CA GLN A 7 -15.94 13.50 -3.63
C GLN A 7 -16.27 12.52 -4.77
N LEU A 8 -15.33 12.28 -5.67
CA LEU A 8 -15.52 11.39 -6.81
C LEU A 8 -15.62 9.90 -6.42
N SER A 9 -14.84 9.47 -5.42
CA SER A 9 -14.76 8.05 -5.01
C SER A 9 -15.69 7.66 -3.86
N GLY A 10 -16.20 8.64 -3.12
CA GLY A 10 -16.91 8.41 -1.86
C GLY A 10 -16.00 7.82 -0.76
N LEU A 11 -14.69 7.98 -0.86
CA LEU A 11 -13.71 7.54 0.13
C LEU A 11 -13.14 8.72 0.91
N ALA A 12 -12.79 8.52 2.18
CA ALA A 12 -11.86 9.41 2.88
C ALA A 12 -10.44 9.12 2.37
N VAL A 13 -9.94 9.93 1.43
CA VAL A 13 -8.65 9.69 0.75
C VAL A 13 -7.49 10.01 1.68
N TYR A 14 -6.50 9.12 1.75
CA TYR A 14 -5.23 9.38 2.42
C TYR A 14 -4.35 10.25 1.51
N PRO A 15 -4.13 11.55 1.83
CA PRO A 15 -3.50 12.45 0.86
C PRO A 15 -2.07 12.05 0.49
N ALA A 16 -1.32 11.47 1.43
CA ALA A 16 0.05 11.02 1.20
C ALA A 16 0.16 9.82 0.23
N SER A 17 -0.92 9.07 0.03
CA SER A 17 -0.95 7.93 -0.89
C SER A 17 -1.08 8.30 -2.35
N ILE A 18 -1.53 9.53 -2.65
CA ILE A 18 -1.77 9.98 -4.02
C ILE A 18 -0.47 9.92 -4.81
N THR A 19 -0.47 9.12 -5.86
CA THR A 19 0.72 8.82 -6.66
C THR A 19 0.35 8.81 -8.14
N ALA A 20 0.99 9.67 -8.93
CA ALA A 20 0.91 9.60 -10.39
C ALA A 20 2.01 8.68 -10.94
N ALA A 21 1.65 7.76 -11.82
CA ALA A 21 2.58 6.90 -12.58
C ALA A 21 1.88 6.37 -13.84
N ASP A 22 2.63 6.17 -14.93
CA ASP A 22 2.12 5.60 -16.19
C ASP A 22 0.83 6.25 -16.73
N GLY A 23 0.73 7.58 -16.62
CA GLY A 23 -0.48 8.32 -17.06
C GLY A 23 -1.73 8.05 -16.22
N SER A 24 -1.57 7.41 -15.06
CA SER A 24 -2.64 7.08 -14.12
C SER A 24 -2.35 7.69 -12.74
N LEU A 25 -3.40 7.87 -11.95
CA LEU A 25 -3.32 8.32 -10.56
C LEU A 25 -3.82 7.22 -9.64
N TYR A 26 -2.98 6.80 -8.70
CA TYR A 26 -3.25 5.79 -7.69
C TYR A 26 -3.43 6.48 -6.34
N PHE A 27 -4.38 6.03 -5.54
CA PHE A 27 -4.55 6.49 -4.17
C PHE A 27 -5.15 5.40 -3.29
N LEU A 28 -5.00 5.54 -1.98
CA LEU A 28 -5.69 4.74 -1.00
C LEU A 28 -6.74 5.62 -0.31
N GLY A 29 -7.92 5.07 -0.07
CA GLY A 29 -8.96 5.74 0.69
C GLY A 29 -9.64 4.77 1.67
N GLN A 30 -10.37 5.34 2.61
CA GLN A 30 -11.06 4.60 3.66
C GLN A 30 -12.57 4.81 3.58
N ARG A 31 -13.33 3.75 3.89
CA ARG A 31 -14.78 3.81 4.12
C ARG A 31 -15.12 2.90 5.28
N GLY A 32 -15.58 3.48 6.40
CA GLY A 32 -15.65 2.77 7.67
C GLY A 32 -14.26 2.27 8.08
N ASP A 33 -14.14 1.00 8.46
CA ASP A 33 -12.87 0.40 8.87
C ASP A 33 -12.07 -0.24 7.72
N LEU A 34 -12.59 -0.17 6.49
CA LEU A 34 -11.97 -0.80 5.33
C LEU A 34 -11.24 0.20 4.45
N LYS A 35 -10.09 -0.24 3.93
CA LYS A 35 -9.29 0.49 2.95
C LYS A 35 -9.61 0.01 1.54
N PHE A 36 -9.55 0.93 0.59
CA PHE A 36 -9.82 0.70 -0.82
C PHE A 36 -8.73 1.36 -1.66
N LEU A 37 -8.29 0.64 -2.70
CA LEU A 37 -7.47 1.18 -3.77
C LEU A 37 -8.35 2.00 -4.71
N GLY A 38 -7.93 3.22 -5.00
CA GLY A 38 -8.50 4.05 -6.05
C GLY A 38 -7.50 4.22 -7.20
N VAL A 39 -7.99 4.07 -8.43
CA VAL A 39 -7.21 4.27 -9.65
C VAL A 39 -7.99 5.14 -10.62
N VAL A 40 -7.42 6.28 -11.02
CA VAL A 40 -7.94 7.14 -12.09
C VAL A 40 -7.04 6.99 -13.30
N THR A 41 -7.61 6.68 -14.46
CA THR A 41 -6.86 6.51 -15.70
C THR A 41 -7.68 6.93 -16.92
N GLY A 42 -6.99 7.36 -17.99
CA GLY A 42 -7.63 7.57 -19.29
C GLY A 42 -7.86 6.26 -20.07
N ALA A 43 -7.30 5.14 -19.59
CA ALA A 43 -7.47 3.83 -20.22
C ALA A 43 -8.86 3.24 -19.93
N ALA A 44 -9.47 2.63 -20.96
CA ALA A 44 -10.80 2.00 -20.84
C ALA A 44 -10.82 0.78 -19.90
N THR A 45 -9.68 0.15 -19.67
CA THR A 45 -9.55 -1.04 -18.80
C THR A 45 -8.33 -0.92 -17.90
N THR A 46 -8.39 -1.68 -16.81
CA THR A 46 -7.36 -1.68 -15.78
C THR A 46 -7.14 -3.11 -15.26
N PRO A 47 -5.92 -3.48 -14.81
CA PRO A 47 -5.68 -4.79 -14.20
C PRO A 47 -6.24 -4.89 -12.76
N PHE A 48 -6.77 -3.80 -12.19
CA PHE A 48 -7.27 -3.79 -10.83
C PHE A 48 -8.71 -4.29 -10.74
N GLU A 49 -8.95 -5.20 -9.80
CA GLU A 49 -10.28 -5.68 -9.42
C GLU A 49 -11.02 -4.58 -8.67
N GLY A 50 -12.25 -4.26 -9.05
CA GLY A 50 -13.05 -3.25 -8.37
C GLY A 50 -14.28 -2.79 -9.14
N GLN A 51 -15.01 -1.86 -8.54
CA GLN A 51 -16.10 -1.16 -9.19
C GLN A 51 -15.53 -0.08 -10.11
N ASN A 52 -15.91 -0.13 -11.39
CA ASN A 52 -15.53 0.86 -12.39
C ASN A 52 -16.64 1.89 -12.58
N SER A 53 -16.25 3.15 -12.77
CA SER A 53 -17.14 4.27 -13.05
C SER A 53 -16.46 5.26 -13.98
N GLU A 54 -17.23 6.02 -14.74
CA GLU A 54 -16.73 7.13 -15.52
C GLU A 54 -16.83 8.42 -14.70
N ILE A 55 -15.78 9.24 -14.73
CA ILE A 55 -15.70 10.51 -14.02
C ILE A 55 -15.21 11.61 -14.96
N ALA A 56 -15.67 12.84 -14.73
CA ALA A 56 -15.19 14.01 -15.44
C ALA A 56 -14.26 14.84 -14.52
N ILE A 57 -13.04 15.10 -14.97
CA ILE A 57 -12.09 15.99 -14.31
C ILE A 57 -11.73 17.09 -15.30
N GLU A 58 -12.01 18.34 -14.96
CA GLU A 58 -11.71 19.51 -15.80
C GLU A 58 -12.26 19.39 -17.24
N GLY A 59 -13.43 18.76 -17.40
CA GLY A 59 -14.08 18.56 -18.71
C GLY A 59 -13.51 17.40 -19.54
N GLN A 60 -12.54 16.65 -19.03
CA GLN A 60 -12.03 15.42 -19.64
C GLN A 60 -12.60 14.19 -18.94
N THR A 61 -12.90 13.16 -19.73
CA THR A 61 -13.41 11.88 -19.25
C THR A 61 -12.27 10.96 -18.81
N PHE A 62 -12.39 10.39 -17.61
CA PHE A 62 -11.51 9.38 -17.06
C PHE A 62 -12.32 8.20 -16.51
N HIS A 63 -11.66 7.07 -16.32
CA HIS A 63 -12.20 5.92 -15.62
C HIS A 63 -11.65 5.86 -14.19
N LEU A 64 -12.55 5.71 -13.23
CA LEU A 64 -12.26 5.49 -11.82
C LEU A 64 -12.58 4.06 -11.43
N THR A 65 -11.59 3.34 -10.93
CA THR A 65 -11.73 2.02 -10.32
C THR A 65 -11.55 2.13 -8.81
N ILE A 66 -12.53 1.63 -8.06
CA ILE A 66 -12.47 1.48 -6.60
C ILE A 66 -12.45 -0.01 -6.25
N GLY A 67 -11.30 -0.49 -5.78
CA GLY A 67 -11.02 -1.90 -5.56
C GLY A 67 -10.70 -2.25 -4.10
N PRO A 68 -10.93 -3.50 -3.67
CA PRO A 68 -10.48 -3.98 -2.37
C PRO A 68 -8.95 -4.11 -2.30
N THR A 69 -8.39 -4.17 -1.09
CA THR A 69 -6.95 -4.37 -0.83
C THR A 69 -6.56 -5.85 -0.91
N THR A 70 -6.89 -6.53 -2.03
CA THR A 70 -6.58 -7.95 -2.26
C THR A 70 -5.10 -8.17 -2.62
N ALA A 71 -4.64 -9.42 -2.52
CA ALA A 71 -3.28 -9.82 -2.97
C ALA A 71 -3.07 -9.56 -4.48
N ALA A 72 -4.11 -9.76 -5.30
CA ALA A 72 -4.07 -9.48 -6.75
C ALA A 72 -3.88 -7.98 -7.02
N ASN A 73 -4.67 -7.12 -6.36
CA ASN A 73 -4.51 -5.68 -6.46
C ASN A 73 -3.17 -5.20 -5.89
N ALA A 74 -2.68 -5.81 -4.81
CA ALA A 74 -1.37 -5.50 -4.26
C ALA A 74 -0.23 -5.84 -5.23
N ALA A 75 -0.29 -7.01 -5.88
CA ALA A 75 0.68 -7.41 -6.90
C ALA A 75 0.65 -6.45 -8.10
N ALA A 76 -0.53 -6.20 -8.68
CA ALA A 76 -0.68 -5.28 -9.80
C ALA A 76 -0.21 -3.85 -9.46
N LEU A 77 -0.38 -3.41 -8.20
CA LEU A 77 0.06 -2.08 -7.79
C LEU A 77 1.59 -2.01 -7.63
N ARG A 78 2.23 -3.07 -7.13
CA ARG A 78 3.70 -3.16 -7.06
C ARG A 78 4.36 -3.10 -8.44
N ASP A 79 3.73 -3.70 -9.46
CA ASP A 79 4.22 -3.65 -10.84
C ASP A 79 4.23 -2.21 -11.38
N ARG A 80 3.27 -1.39 -10.97
CA ARG A 80 3.16 0.03 -11.36
C ARG A 80 4.01 0.95 -10.50
N LEU A 81 4.17 0.61 -9.22
CA LEU A 81 4.79 1.45 -8.21
C LEU A 81 5.94 0.70 -7.52
N PRO A 82 7.14 0.63 -8.14
CA PRO A 82 8.24 -0.20 -7.65
C PRO A 82 8.73 0.13 -6.23
N PHE A 83 8.46 1.34 -5.72
CA PHE A 83 8.80 1.72 -4.33
C PHE A 83 7.99 0.94 -3.28
N LEU A 84 6.92 0.25 -3.69
CA LEU A 84 6.09 -0.64 -2.87
C LEU A 84 6.65 -2.07 -2.77
N VAL A 85 7.73 -2.36 -3.49
CA VAL A 85 8.43 -3.64 -3.43
C VAL A 85 9.50 -3.57 -2.33
N ALA A 86 9.43 -4.52 -1.39
CA ALA A 86 10.46 -4.67 -0.37
C ALA A 86 11.80 -5.04 -1.02
N ARG A 87 12.90 -4.52 -0.49
CA ARG A 87 14.25 -4.73 -1.05
C ARG A 87 15.28 -5.03 0.05
N PRO A 88 16.36 -5.74 -0.28
CA PRO A 88 17.52 -5.83 0.61
C PRO A 88 18.03 -4.44 0.99
N LEU A 89 18.31 -4.22 2.27
CA LEU A 89 18.74 -2.92 2.79
C LEU A 89 20.26 -2.74 2.81
N GLY A 90 21.03 -3.81 2.53
CA GLY A 90 22.48 -3.81 2.59
C GLY A 90 22.99 -3.57 4.02
N LEU A 91 24.03 -2.75 4.15
CA LEU A 91 24.69 -2.45 5.43
C LEU A 91 24.05 -1.27 6.20
N LYS A 92 22.89 -0.78 5.76
CA LYS A 92 22.20 0.32 6.44
C LYS A 92 21.78 -0.13 7.84
N LYS A 93 21.99 0.73 8.84
CA LYS A 93 21.45 0.53 10.19
C LYS A 93 19.93 0.42 10.09
N SER A 94 19.36 -0.71 10.50
CA SER A 94 17.96 -1.06 10.27
C SER A 94 17.19 -1.31 11.56
N ALA A 95 15.87 -1.16 11.48
CA ALA A 95 14.95 -1.43 12.59
C ALA A 95 13.85 -2.38 12.11
N GLY A 96 13.63 -3.45 12.89
CA GLY A 96 12.53 -4.38 12.71
C GLY A 96 11.21 -3.78 13.18
N CYS A 97 10.18 -3.80 12.34
CA CYS A 97 8.88 -3.19 12.60
C CYS A 97 7.76 -4.24 12.53
N GLY A 98 7.90 -5.32 13.31
CA GLY A 98 6.96 -6.44 13.29
C GLY A 98 5.52 -6.03 13.60
N ASP A 99 4.58 -6.51 12.79
CA ASP A 99 3.17 -6.15 12.86
C ASP A 99 2.30 -7.40 12.78
N ARG A 100 1.80 -7.84 13.93
CA ARG A 100 0.96 -9.04 14.07
C ARG A 100 -0.48 -8.85 13.61
N LEU A 101 -0.92 -7.59 13.47
CA LEU A 101 -2.30 -7.22 13.18
C LEU A 101 -2.50 -6.78 11.72
N GLY A 102 -1.43 -6.37 11.04
CA GLY A 102 -1.50 -5.83 9.67
C GLY A 102 -1.95 -4.36 9.63
N LEU A 103 -1.95 -3.67 10.77
CA LEU A 103 -2.51 -2.31 10.91
C LEU A 103 -1.48 -1.27 11.40
N ALA A 104 -0.33 -1.70 11.91
CA ALA A 104 0.64 -0.84 12.59
C ALA A 104 1.59 -0.14 11.63
N THR A 105 1.78 -0.66 10.42
CA THR A 105 2.76 -0.12 9.45
C THR A 105 2.65 1.40 9.21
N PRO A 106 1.46 2.01 9.08
CA PRO A 106 1.36 3.48 9.00
C PRO A 106 1.99 4.22 10.19
N GLY A 107 1.80 3.70 11.40
CA GLY A 107 2.45 4.24 12.61
C GLY A 107 3.97 4.04 12.58
N HIS A 108 4.43 2.87 12.14
CA HIS A 108 5.86 2.60 11.95
C HIS A 108 6.50 3.55 10.95
N VAL A 109 5.84 3.84 9.83
CA VAL A 109 6.31 4.81 8.83
C VAL A 109 6.44 6.21 9.46
N ARG A 110 5.42 6.67 10.20
CA ARG A 110 5.47 7.97 10.87
C ARG A 110 6.64 8.06 11.85
N ALA A 111 6.89 7.02 12.65
CA ALA A 111 8.02 6.99 13.57
C ALA A 111 9.37 7.00 12.84
N ILE A 112 9.54 6.12 11.84
CA ILE A 112 10.82 5.97 11.12
C ILE A 112 11.17 7.20 10.30
N ARG A 113 10.19 7.95 9.79
CA ARG A 113 10.40 9.15 8.96
C ARG A 113 11.27 10.20 9.65
N HIS A 114 11.30 10.22 10.97
CA HIS A 114 12.10 11.15 11.78
C HIS A 114 13.41 10.53 12.29
N SER A 115 13.83 9.39 11.73
CA SER A 115 15.04 8.65 12.13
C SER A 115 16.01 8.47 10.97
N THR A 116 17.22 7.97 11.28
CA THR A 116 18.20 7.52 10.27
C THR A 116 18.13 6.02 9.98
N MET A 117 17.10 5.33 10.50
CA MET A 117 16.99 3.86 10.43
C MET A 117 16.32 3.43 9.13
N ALA A 118 16.86 2.38 8.50
CA ALA A 118 16.20 1.72 7.38
C ALA A 118 15.11 0.75 7.91
N PRO A 119 13.83 0.91 7.54
CA PRO A 119 12.76 0.11 8.12
C PRO A 119 12.67 -1.27 7.50
N ILE A 120 12.38 -2.28 8.31
CA ILE A 120 11.90 -3.60 7.89
C ILE A 120 10.42 -3.68 8.31
N PHE A 121 9.52 -3.23 7.42
CA PHE A 121 8.09 -3.15 7.73
C PHE A 121 7.37 -4.50 7.65
N ALA A 122 7.82 -5.39 6.77
CA ALA A 122 7.27 -6.74 6.68
C ALA A 122 8.13 -7.71 7.49
N GLN A 123 7.84 -7.86 8.78
CA GLN A 123 8.57 -8.77 9.65
C GLN A 123 7.61 -9.60 10.49
N GLN A 124 7.70 -10.92 10.37
CA GLN A 124 6.98 -11.85 11.23
C GLN A 124 7.63 -13.24 11.19
N SER A 125 7.66 -13.92 12.34
CA SER A 125 8.15 -15.30 12.43
C SER A 125 7.10 -16.34 12.03
N MET A 126 7.55 -17.55 11.69
CA MET A 126 6.64 -18.68 11.40
C MET A 126 5.72 -19.02 12.57
N ARG A 127 6.21 -18.90 13.81
CA ARG A 127 5.40 -19.10 15.01
C ARG A 127 4.29 -18.06 15.14
N GLU A 128 4.58 -16.81 14.81
CA GLU A 128 3.57 -15.74 14.84
C GLU A 128 2.54 -15.92 13.74
N ASN A 129 2.98 -16.22 12.50
CA ASN A 129 2.08 -16.57 11.39
C ASN A 129 1.08 -17.66 11.79
N ALA A 130 1.57 -18.76 12.39
CA ALA A 130 0.72 -19.86 12.84
C ALA A 130 -0.27 -19.43 13.94
N ARG A 131 0.16 -18.58 14.89
CA ARG A 131 -0.70 -18.10 15.98
C ARG A 131 -1.77 -17.10 15.52
N THR A 132 -1.47 -16.30 14.52
CA THR A 132 -2.40 -15.29 13.99
C THR A 132 -3.22 -15.80 12.81
N GLY A 133 -2.95 -17.01 12.31
CA GLY A 133 -3.55 -17.53 11.08
C GLY A 133 -3.17 -16.72 9.83
N ARG A 134 -2.04 -16.01 9.86
CA ARG A 134 -1.59 -15.14 8.76
C ARG A 134 -0.53 -15.86 7.92
N THR A 135 -0.43 -15.45 6.66
CA THR A 135 0.57 -15.98 5.72
C THR A 135 1.72 -14.97 5.55
N PRO A 136 2.92 -15.43 5.15
CA PRO A 136 4.00 -14.52 4.78
C PRO A 136 3.60 -13.50 3.72
N GLN A 137 2.80 -13.91 2.72
CA GLN A 137 2.27 -13.00 1.70
C GLN A 137 1.36 -11.92 2.30
N GLY A 138 0.48 -12.29 3.23
CA GLY A 138 -0.36 -11.32 3.94
C GLY A 138 0.46 -10.29 4.73
N VAL A 139 1.56 -10.71 5.38
CA VAL A 139 2.48 -9.79 6.06
C VAL A 139 3.12 -8.80 5.07
N MET A 140 3.51 -9.28 3.88
CA MET A 140 4.07 -8.43 2.83
C MET A 140 3.06 -7.43 2.26
N ASP A 141 1.82 -7.87 2.06
CA ASP A 141 0.75 -7.05 1.51
C ASP A 141 0.29 -5.98 2.51
N ASP A 142 0.10 -6.34 3.78
CA ASP A 142 -0.29 -5.39 4.82
C ASP A 142 0.76 -4.29 5.02
N ALA A 143 2.05 -4.66 5.02
CA ALA A 143 3.14 -3.70 5.09
C ALA A 143 3.14 -2.76 3.87
N MET A 144 2.92 -3.30 2.67
CA MET A 144 2.87 -2.51 1.44
C MET A 144 1.71 -1.50 1.47
N TRP A 145 0.52 -1.89 1.92
CA TRP A 145 -0.62 -0.97 2.04
C TRP A 145 -0.34 0.15 3.04
N GLY A 146 0.36 -0.13 4.14
CA GLY A 146 0.80 0.90 5.09
C GLY A 146 1.85 1.85 4.51
N VAL A 147 2.82 1.33 3.74
CA VAL A 147 3.82 2.12 3.00
C VAL A 147 3.14 3.03 1.98
N PHE A 148 2.17 2.50 1.23
CA PHE A 148 1.41 3.25 0.24
C PHE A 148 0.56 4.34 0.89
N GLN A 149 -0.19 4.01 1.95
CA GLN A 149 -1.03 4.96 2.70
C GLN A 149 -0.26 6.23 3.10
N GLU A 150 0.95 6.05 3.62
CA GLU A 150 1.77 7.14 4.15
C GLU A 150 2.70 7.76 3.09
N GLY A 151 2.65 7.26 1.84
CA GLY A 151 3.49 7.75 0.75
C GLY A 151 4.99 7.56 0.99
N TRP A 152 5.40 6.51 1.69
CA TRP A 152 6.82 6.28 2.01
C TRP A 152 7.63 5.90 0.76
N ARG A 153 8.67 6.68 0.44
CA ARG A 153 9.52 6.47 -0.74
C ARG A 153 10.96 6.04 -0.42
N GLY A 154 11.33 5.94 0.87
CA GLY A 154 12.70 5.59 1.30
C GLY A 154 13.12 4.14 0.99
N GLY A 155 12.18 3.31 0.54
CA GLY A 155 12.31 1.86 0.47
C GLY A 155 12.28 1.20 1.85
N PHE A 156 12.03 -0.10 1.88
CA PHE A 156 11.89 -0.88 3.10
C PHE A 156 12.31 -2.33 2.87
N GLY A 157 12.63 -3.03 3.95
CA GLY A 157 12.98 -4.45 3.95
C GLY A 157 11.82 -5.35 4.35
N ALA A 158 12.03 -6.64 4.12
CA ALA A 158 11.19 -7.73 4.63
C ALA A 158 12.10 -8.77 5.30
N ASP A 159 11.66 -9.32 6.43
CA ASP A 159 12.41 -10.27 7.24
C ASP A 159 11.53 -11.45 7.67
N ALA A 160 11.90 -12.64 7.21
CA ALA A 160 11.30 -13.90 7.63
C ALA A 160 11.99 -14.35 8.93
N ASP A 161 11.49 -13.86 10.05
CA ASP A 161 12.14 -14.03 11.35
C ASP A 161 12.09 -15.48 11.85
N HIS A 162 13.12 -15.92 12.56
CA HIS A 162 13.22 -17.23 13.21
C HIS A 162 12.87 -18.44 12.32
N LEU A 163 13.33 -18.46 11.06
CA LEU A 163 13.23 -19.65 10.21
C LEU A 163 13.99 -20.84 10.83
N LYS A 164 13.34 -22.00 10.81
CA LYS A 164 13.92 -23.29 11.15
C LYS A 164 13.65 -24.23 9.99
N THR A 165 14.65 -25.01 9.61
CA THR A 165 14.53 -26.15 8.71
C THR A 165 14.04 -27.37 9.45
#